data_AF-A0A1C5MPY7-F1
#
_entry.id   AF-A0A1C5MPY7-F1
#
_cell.length_a   1.000
_cell.length_b   1.000
_cell.length_c   1.000
_cell.angle_alpha   90.00
_cell.angle_beta   90.00
_cell.angle_gamma   90.00
#
_symmetry.space_group_name_H-M   'P 1'
#
loop_
_entity.id
_entity.type
_entity.pdbx_description
1 polymer ?
#
loop_
_entity_poly.entity_id
_entity_poly.type
_entity_poly.pdbx_seq_one_letter_code
_entity_poly.pdbx_strand_id
1 'polypeptide(L)' 'MKIRCLDKKDCFANADGYCICLTNNDFGGRRCSFYKTKTKAATERKKVEKQLKRKGKTGLIDMYNGRGQ' A
#
# COMPACT_ATOMS: atom_id res chain seq x y z
N MET A 1 -8.62 -8.15 -15.03
CA MET A 1 -7.39 -8.35 -15.83
C MET A 1 -6.26 -7.54 -15.21
N LYS A 2 -5.03 -8.08 -15.12
CA LYS A 2 -3.88 -7.26 -14.71
C LYS A 2 -3.30 -6.53 -15.91
N ILE A 3 -3.25 -5.21 -15.84
CA ILE A 3 -2.63 -4.32 -16.82
C ILE A 3 -1.33 -3.75 -16.23
N ARG A 4 -0.33 -3.51 -17.07
CA ARG A 4 0.94 -2.92 -16.64
C ARG A 4 0.76 -1.43 -16.29
N CYS A 5 1.26 -1.01 -15.13
CA CYS A 5 1.28 0.36 -14.62
C CYS A 5 2.63 1.04 -14.91
N LEU A 6 2.83 1.52 -16.14
CA LEU A 6 4.08 2.16 -16.56
C LEU A 6 4.19 3.64 -16.15
N ASP A 7 3.06 4.28 -15.90
CA ASP A 7 2.95 5.71 -15.59
C ASP A 7 3.18 6.04 -14.11
N LYS A 8 2.88 5.10 -13.20
CA LYS A 8 2.99 5.26 -11.73
C LYS A 8 4.07 4.38 -11.11
N LYS A 9 5.33 4.59 -11.50
CA LYS A 9 6.50 3.84 -10.99
C LYS A 9 6.78 4.08 -9.50
N ASP A 10 6.33 5.21 -8.95
CA ASP A 10 6.50 5.59 -7.56
C ASP A 10 5.36 5.09 -6.64
N CYS A 11 4.36 4.42 -7.21
CA CYS A 11 3.26 3.85 -6.45
C CYS A 11 3.79 2.78 -5.47
N PHE A 12 3.30 2.78 -4.23
CA PHE A 12 3.72 1.82 -3.20
C PHE A 12 3.40 0.36 -3.59
N ALA A 13 2.41 0.16 -4.44
CA ALA A 13 1.94 -1.14 -4.91
C ALA A 13 2.51 -1.51 -6.29
N ASN A 14 3.39 -0.70 -6.87
CA ASN A 14 4.04 -1.02 -8.13
C ASN A 14 5.30 -1.85 -7.86
N ALA A 15 5.30 -3.10 -8.33
CA ALA A 15 6.48 -3.95 -8.43
C ALA A 15 6.63 -4.41 -9.88
N ASP A 16 7.79 -4.13 -10.48
CA ASP A 16 8.13 -4.46 -11.87
C ASP A 16 7.08 -4.01 -12.91
N GLY A 17 6.47 -2.85 -12.65
CA GLY A 17 5.44 -2.29 -13.52
C GLY A 17 4.05 -2.90 -13.32
N TYR A 18 3.81 -3.73 -12.30
CA TYR A 18 2.50 -4.31 -12.03
C TYR A 18 2.00 -3.98 -10.63
N CYS A 19 0.68 -3.87 -10.50
CA CYS A 19 0.04 -3.71 -9.20
C CYS A 19 0.06 -5.04 -8.44
N ILE A 20 0.66 -5.05 -7.25
CA ILE A 20 0.66 -6.22 -6.36
C ILE A 20 -0.56 -6.28 -5.44
N CYS A 21 -1.26 -5.17 -5.24
CA CYS A 21 -2.39 -5.10 -4.30
C CYS A 21 -3.75 -5.44 -4.91
N LEU A 22 -3.91 -5.34 -6.24
CA LEU A 22 -5.19 -5.55 -6.91
C LEU A 22 -5.10 -6.69 -7.92
N THR A 23 -6.08 -7.59 -7.92
CA THR A 23 -6.23 -8.66 -8.92
C THR A 23 -6.70 -8.12 -10.28
N ASN A 24 -7.49 -7.04 -10.27
CA ASN A 24 -7.91 -6.31 -11.45
C ASN A 24 -7.58 -4.82 -11.27
N ASN A 25 -6.79 -4.27 -12.18
CA ASN A 25 -6.41 -2.87 -12.20
C ASN A 25 -6.71 -2.20 -13.55
N ASP A 26 -7.59 -2.82 -14.35
CA ASP A 26 -8.23 -2.14 -15.46
C ASP A 26 -9.40 -1.29 -14.93
N PHE A 27 -9.30 0.02 -15.13
CA PHE A 27 -10.32 0.99 -14.73
C PHE A 27 -11.07 1.60 -15.92
N GLY A 28 -11.00 0.97 -17.10
CA GLY A 28 -11.63 1.46 -18.33
C GLY A 28 -10.99 2.75 -18.83
N GLY A 29 -9.65 2.78 -18.89
CA GLY A 29 -8.87 3.95 -19.30
C GLY A 29 -8.75 5.06 -18.24
N ARG A 30 -9.44 4.95 -17.10
CA ARG A 30 -9.29 5.89 -15.98
C ARG A 30 -8.03 5.62 -15.16
N ARG A 31 -7.59 6.65 -14.42
CA ARG A 31 -6.49 6.50 -13.46
C ARG A 31 -6.89 5.64 -12.27
N CYS A 32 -5.93 4.90 -11.72
CA CYS A 32 -6.12 4.09 -10.52
C CYS A 32 -6.54 4.96 -9.32
N SER A 33 -7.75 4.75 -8.80
CA SER A 33 -8.28 5.46 -7.63
C SER A 33 -7.53 5.16 -6.33
N PHE A 34 -6.76 4.07 -6.30
CA PHE A 34 -5.95 3.66 -5.15
C PHE A 34 -4.49 4.10 -5.24
N TYR A 35 -4.13 4.88 -6.26
CA TYR A 35 -2.77 5.37 -6.43
C TYR A 35 -2.27 6.11 -5.18
N LYS A 36 -1.07 5.71 -4.72
CA LYS A 36 -0.41 6.34 -3.58
C LYS A 36 1.09 6.17 -3.70
N THR A 37 1.84 7.25 -3.51
CA THR A 37 3.31 7.19 -3.55
C THR A 37 3.86 6.38 -2.39
N LYS A 38 5.06 5.81 -2.54
CA LYS A 38 5.78 5.13 -1.43
C LYS A 38 5.87 6.00 -0.18
N THR A 39 6.21 7.28 -0.35
CA THR A 39 6.32 8.27 0.75
C THR A 39 4.98 8.48 1.45
N LYS A 40 3.89 8.70 0.71
CA LYS A 40 2.57 8.90 1.31
C LYS A 40 2.11 7.66 2.08
N ALA A 41 2.30 6.47 1.50
CA ALA A 41 1.98 5.20 2.16
C ALA A 41 2.80 4.98 3.45
N ALA A 42 4.09 5.35 3.47
CA ALA A 42 4.92 5.26 4.67
C ALA A 42 4.47 6.23 5.77
N THR A 43 4.16 7.48 5.42
CA THR A 43 3.68 8.50 6.37
C THR A 43 2.35 8.09 7.00
N GLU A 44 1.40 7.59 6.21
CA GLU A 44 0.11 7.12 6.72
C GLU A 44 0.28 5.89 7.62
N ARG A 45 1.15 4.93 7.26
CA ARG A 45 1.48 3.78 8.12
C ARG A 45 2.01 4.22 9.49
N LYS A 46 2.94 5.17 9.54
CA LYS A 46 3.46 5.72 10.81
C LYS A 46 2.36 6.37 11.66
N LYS A 47 1.40 7.06 11.03
CA LYS A 47 0.26 7.67 11.75
C LYS A 47 -0.63 6.61 12.38
N VAL A 48 -0.96 5.55 11.63
CA VAL A 48 -1.79 4.43 12.12
C VAL A 48 -1.07 3.70 13.25
N GLU A 49 0.22 3.41 13.10
CA GLU A 49 1.03 2.76 14.14
C GLU A 49 1.01 3.55 15.44
N LYS A 50 1.24 4.88 15.38
CA LYS A 50 1.15 5.77 16.55
C LYS A 50 -0.23 5.72 17.22
N GLN A 51 -1.30 5.65 16.43
CA GLN A 51 -2.66 5.55 16.95
C GLN A 51 -2.92 4.21 17.63
N LEU A 52 -2.45 3.11 17.06
CA LEU A 52 -2.59 1.77 17.65
C LEU A 52 -1.83 1.67 18.97
N LYS A 53 -0.59 2.19 19.04
CA LYS A 53 0.19 2.27 20.29
C LYS A 53 -0.55 3.05 21.37
N ARG A 54 -1.10 4.23 21.03
CA ARG A 54 -1.90 5.06 21.95
C ARG A 54 -3.14 4.34 22.48
N LYS A 55 -3.73 3.44 21.68
CA LYS A 55 -4.91 2.64 22.06
C LYS A 55 -4.55 1.34 22.79
N GLY A 56 -3.28 1.10 23.11
CA GLY A 56 -2.83 -0.16 23.71
C GLY A 56 -2.96 -1.39 22.79
N LYS A 57 -3.14 -1.19 21.48
CA LYS A 57 -3.33 -2.27 20.50
C LYS A 57 -2.02 -2.73 19.86
N THR A 58 -0.94 -2.82 20.65
CA THR A 58 0.39 -3.22 20.16
C THR A 58 0.41 -4.63 19.60
N GLY A 59 -0.37 -5.56 20.16
CA GLY A 59 -0.48 -6.92 19.63
C GLY A 59 -0.95 -7.00 18.17
N LEU A 60 -1.71 -6.01 17.67
CA LEU A 60 -2.06 -5.92 16.25
C LEU A 60 -0.87 -5.50 15.39
N ILE A 61 0.02 -4.65 15.91
CA ILE A 61 1.25 -4.27 15.20
C ILE A 61 2.15 -5.50 15.10
N ASP A 62 2.35 -6.22 16.20
CA ASP A 62 3.24 -7.39 16.25
C ASP A 62 2.75 -8.53 15.34
N MET A 63 1.45 -8.79 15.31
CA MET A 63 0.85 -9.84 14.47
C MET A 63 1.07 -9.61 12.97
N TYR A 64 0.91 -8.37 12.51
CA TYR A 64 0.89 -8.05 11.07
C TYR A 64 2.18 -7.41 10.54
N ASN A 65 3.03 -6.87 11.41
CA ASN A 65 4.34 -6.30 11.04
C ASN A 65 5.53 -7.09 11.62
N GLY A 66 5.32 -8.00 12.58
CA GLY A 66 6.40 -8.75 13.25
C GLY A 66 6.82 -10.06 12.57
N ARG A 67 6.13 -10.51 11.50
CA ARG A 67 6.46 -11.75 10.77
C ARG A 67 7.26 -11.52 9.49
N GLY A 68 8.19 -10.57 9.48
CA GLY A 68 8.95 -10.22 8.28
C GLY A 68 10.23 -9.42 8.55
N GLN A 69 11.04 -9.88 9.49
CA GLN A 69 12.49 -9.67 9.51
C GLN A 69 13.16 -11.03 9.70
#